data_AF-A0A2A3JA48-F1
#
_entry.id   AF-A0A2A3JA48-F1
#
_cell.length_a   1.000
_cell.length_b   1.000
_cell.length_c   1.000
_cell.angle_alpha   90.00
_cell.angle_beta   90.00
_cell.angle_gamma   90.00
#
_symmetry.space_group_name_H-M   'P 1'
#
loop_
_entity.id
_entity.type
_entity.pdbx_description
1 polymer ?
#
loop_
_entity_poly.entity_id
_entity_poly.type
_entity_poly.pdbx_seq_one_letter_code
_entity_poly.pdbx_strand_id
1 'polypeptide(L)'
;MSIQRPALVPVPVPDPVPAPDPVSEPAAGPVCEPAAGPLFRIERGCPSPEELAALTAVLMAVTAGPGVAPDDTARKHQVVALWRRPERVTGFDGPRTWRAAA
;
A
#
# COMPACT_ATOMS: atom_id res chain seq x y z
N MET A 1 -70.33 45.68 -5.01
CA MET A 1 -69.11 45.36 -4.24
C MET A 1 -68.10 44.80 -5.23
N SER A 2 -67.13 45.60 -5.66
CA SER A 2 -66.14 45.20 -6.67
C SER A 2 -64.97 44.52 -5.98
N ILE A 3 -64.72 43.25 -6.32
CA ILE A 3 -63.62 42.46 -5.76
C ILE A 3 -62.44 42.60 -6.73
N GLN A 4 -61.42 43.34 -6.30
CA GLN A 4 -60.16 43.53 -7.01
C GLN A 4 -59.44 42.17 -7.13
N ARG A 5 -59.10 41.72 -8.35
CA ARG A 5 -58.22 40.55 -8.55
C ARG A 5 -56.78 40.94 -8.17
N PRO A 6 -56.06 40.16 -7.34
CA PRO A 6 -54.66 40.42 -7.08
C PRO A 6 -53.83 40.07 -8.32
N ALA A 7 -52.85 40.91 -8.65
CA ALA A 7 -51.91 40.67 -9.73
C ALA A 7 -50.96 39.51 -9.36
N LEU A 8 -50.82 38.54 -10.27
CA LEU A 8 -49.83 37.47 -10.17
C LEU A 8 -48.45 38.08 -10.43
N VAL A 9 -47.59 38.12 -9.41
CA VAL A 9 -46.18 38.48 -9.59
C VAL A 9 -45.49 37.33 -10.35
N PRO A 10 -44.77 37.58 -11.44
CA PRO A 10 -44.04 36.53 -12.14
C PRO A 10 -42.84 36.09 -11.29
N VAL A 11 -42.72 34.79 -11.06
CA VAL A 11 -41.56 34.16 -10.42
C VAL A 11 -40.37 34.24 -11.39
N PRO A 12 -39.19 34.71 -10.96
CA PRO A 12 -38.01 34.68 -11.81
C PRO A 12 -37.55 33.25 -12.04
N VAL A 13 -37.32 32.90 -13.32
CA VAL A 13 -36.69 31.65 -13.74
C VAL A 13 -35.22 31.68 -13.27
N PRO A 14 -34.72 30.66 -12.56
CA PRO A 14 -33.31 30.59 -12.21
C PRO A 14 -32.44 30.38 -13.45
N ASP A 15 -31.30 31.06 -13.50
CA ASP A 15 -30.30 30.87 -14.56
C ASP A 15 -29.82 29.41 -14.61
N PRO A 16 -29.49 28.86 -15.80
CA PRO A 16 -28.96 27.52 -15.92
C PRO A 16 -27.60 27.41 -15.20
N VAL A 17 -27.52 26.47 -14.27
CA VAL A 17 -26.27 26.11 -13.59
C VAL A 17 -25.24 25.68 -14.65
N PRO A 18 -24.02 26.26 -14.70
CA PRO A 18 -23.00 25.83 -15.64
C PRO A 18 -22.69 24.35 -15.41
N ALA A 19 -22.49 23.61 -16.50
CA ALA A 19 -22.09 22.20 -16.43
C ALA A 19 -20.88 22.05 -15.50
N PRO A 20 -20.83 21.03 -14.64
CA PRO A 20 -19.64 20.78 -13.83
C PRO A 20 -18.46 20.59 -14.78
N ASP A 21 -17.32 21.22 -14.47
CA ASP A 21 -16.06 20.96 -15.16
C ASP A 21 -15.86 19.44 -15.24
N PRO A 22 -15.38 18.89 -16.37
CA PRO A 22 -15.05 17.47 -16.42
C PRO A 22 -14.07 17.22 -15.27
N VAL A 23 -14.49 16.39 -14.33
CA VAL A 23 -13.67 15.89 -13.23
C VAL A 23 -12.35 15.51 -13.86
N SER A 24 -11.28 16.22 -13.46
CA SER A 24 -9.93 15.84 -13.88
C SER A 24 -9.72 14.43 -13.35
N GLU A 25 -9.86 13.44 -14.23
CA GLU A 25 -9.41 12.08 -13.97
C GLU A 25 -7.98 12.20 -13.45
N PRO A 26 -7.66 11.65 -12.27
CA PRO A 26 -6.30 11.68 -11.80
C PRO A 26 -5.50 10.93 -12.85
N ALA A 27 -4.66 11.68 -13.58
CA ALA A 27 -3.76 11.14 -14.57
C ALA A 27 -3.07 9.94 -13.92
N ALA A 28 -3.42 8.75 -14.42
CA ALA A 28 -2.81 7.52 -13.97
C ALA A 28 -1.30 7.72 -14.17
N GLY A 29 -0.59 7.94 -13.06
CA GLY A 29 0.85 7.93 -13.04
C GLY A 29 1.33 6.62 -13.68
N PRO A 30 2.57 6.56 -14.18
CA PRO A 30 3.06 5.39 -14.88
C PRO A 30 2.75 4.16 -14.05
N VAL A 31 1.82 3.34 -14.55
CA VAL A 31 1.51 2.07 -13.94
C VAL A 31 2.84 1.34 -14.01
N CYS A 32 3.47 1.13 -12.86
CA CYS A 32 4.72 0.41 -12.79
C CYS A 32 4.37 -1.00 -13.21
N GLU A 33 4.46 -1.29 -14.51
CA GLU A 33 4.26 -2.64 -15.04
C GLU A 33 5.14 -3.55 -14.17
N PRO A 34 4.56 -4.57 -13.53
CA PRO A 34 5.34 -5.45 -12.68
C PRO A 34 6.39 -6.07 -13.60
N ALA A 35 7.66 -5.75 -13.33
CA ALA A 35 8.77 -6.25 -14.11
C ALA A 35 8.59 -7.77 -14.29
N ALA A 36 8.38 -8.21 -15.54
CA ALA A 36 7.93 -9.57 -15.87
C ALA A 36 9.00 -10.66 -15.66
N GLY A 37 9.97 -10.38 -14.78
CA GLY A 37 11.04 -11.30 -14.40
C GLY A 37 10.71 -12.07 -13.11
N PRO A 38 11.51 -13.11 -12.80
CA PRO A 38 11.38 -13.87 -11.56
C PRO A 38 11.51 -12.97 -10.31
N LEU A 39 10.60 -13.14 -9.33
CA LEU A 39 10.58 -12.33 -8.10
C LEU A 39 11.82 -12.55 -7.21
N PHE A 40 12.29 -13.78 -7.12
CA PHE A 40 13.51 -14.17 -6.40
C PHE A 40 14.07 -15.46 -6.99
N ARG A 41 15.36 -15.73 -6.71
CA ARG A 41 16.06 -16.93 -7.16
C ARG A 41 16.47 -17.79 -5.97
N ILE A 42 16.33 -19.11 -6.11
CA ILE A 42 16.86 -20.08 -5.17
C ILE A 42 18.30 -20.42 -5.58
N GLU A 43 19.27 -20.11 -4.72
CA GLU A 43 20.68 -20.42 -4.96
C GLU A 43 21.06 -21.83 -4.45
N ARG A 44 20.36 -22.34 -3.43
CA ARG A 44 20.60 -23.67 -2.84
C ARG A 44 19.29 -24.29 -2.33
N GLY A 45 19.21 -25.62 -2.39
CA GLY A 45 18.07 -26.41 -1.91
C GLY A 45 16.91 -26.52 -2.91
N CYS A 46 15.92 -27.33 -2.55
CA CYS A 46 14.70 -27.56 -3.33
C CYS A 46 13.48 -27.37 -2.42
N PRO A 47 13.03 -26.11 -2.20
CA PRO A 47 11.91 -25.84 -1.30
C PRO A 47 10.61 -26.45 -1.83
N SER A 48 9.74 -26.87 -0.92
CA SER A 48 8.40 -27.32 -1.29
C SER A 48 7.56 -26.13 -1.80
N PRO A 49 6.48 -26.40 -2.55
CA PRO A 49 5.53 -25.35 -2.95
C PRO A 49 4.96 -24.56 -1.78
N GLU A 50 4.73 -25.22 -0.64
CA GLU A 50 4.22 -24.62 0.59
C GLU A 50 5.22 -23.65 1.20
N GLU A 51 6.51 -24.01 1.21
CA GLU A 51 7.58 -23.15 1.70
C GLU A 51 7.74 -21.89 0.83
N LEU A 52 7.62 -22.03 -0.50
CA LEU A 52 7.64 -20.90 -1.43
C LEU A 52 6.44 -19.96 -1.23
N ALA A 53 5.26 -20.53 -1.00
CA ALA A 53 4.05 -19.76 -0.70
C ALA A 53 4.20 -18.99 0.62
N ALA A 54 4.73 -19.64 1.66
CA ALA A 54 4.98 -19.02 2.95
C ALA A 54 5.98 -17.85 2.83
N LEU A 55 7.09 -18.06 2.12
CA LEU A 55 8.08 -17.00 1.88
C LEU A 55 7.47 -15.80 1.15
N THR A 56 6.67 -16.06 0.11
CA THR A 56 5.99 -15.00 -0.66
C THR A 56 5.01 -14.22 0.20
N ALA A 57 4.21 -14.90 1.04
CA ALA A 57 3.28 -14.26 1.96
C ALA A 57 4.00 -13.34 2.95
N VAL A 58 5.14 -13.78 3.51
CA VAL A 58 5.97 -12.95 4.38
C VAL A 58 6.52 -11.73 3.63
N LEU A 59 7.04 -11.92 2.42
CA LEU A 59 7.54 -10.81 1.59
C LEU A 59 6.44 -9.78 1.31
N MET A 60 5.23 -10.22 0.95
CA MET A 60 4.09 -9.33 0.77
C MET A 60 3.75 -8.57 2.06
N ALA A 61 3.68 -9.26 3.20
CA ALA A 61 3.37 -8.62 4.48
C ALA A 61 4.41 -7.56 4.90
N VAL A 62 5.71 -7.84 4.69
CA VAL A 62 6.80 -6.91 5.02
C VAL A 62 6.81 -5.71 4.06
N THR A 63 6.50 -5.93 2.78
CA THR A 63 6.55 -4.88 1.74
C THR A 63 5.28 -4.05 1.64
N ALA A 64 4.15 -4.51 2.20
CA ALA A 64 2.84 -3.86 2.12
C ALA A 64 2.77 -2.44 2.76
N GLY A 65 3.81 -2.01 3.48
CA GLY A 65 3.91 -0.69 4.08
C GLY A 65 2.95 -0.47 5.26
N PRO A 66 3.14 0.63 6.02
CA PRO A 66 2.28 0.97 7.16
C PRO A 66 0.90 1.45 6.68
N GLY A 67 0.04 0.51 6.29
CA GLY A 67 -1.30 0.78 5.78
C GLY A 67 -2.17 -0.47 5.62
N VAL A 68 -1.56 -1.65 5.54
CA VAL A 68 -2.24 -2.95 5.57
C VAL A 68 -2.24 -3.46 7.02
N ALA A 69 -3.22 -3.07 7.83
CA ALA A 69 -3.35 -3.57 9.20
C ALA A 69 -3.85 -5.04 9.18
N PRO A 70 -3.33 -5.91 10.06
CA PRO A 70 -3.88 -5.93 11.41
C PRO A 70 -2.83 -5.96 12.53
N ASP A 71 -3.21 -5.30 13.62
CA ASP A 71 -2.62 -5.21 14.96
C ASP A 71 -1.67 -4.02 15.26
N ASP A 72 -2.11 -3.25 16.26
CA ASP A 72 -1.51 -2.00 16.78
C ASP A 72 -0.16 -2.22 17.49
N THR A 73 0.30 -3.47 17.58
CA THR A 73 1.57 -3.86 18.18
C THR A 73 2.77 -3.43 17.32
N ALA A 74 2.62 -3.39 15.99
CA ALA A 74 3.69 -2.98 15.07
C ALA A 74 4.00 -1.46 15.13
N ARG A 75 3.05 -0.61 15.53
CA ARG A 75 3.22 0.86 15.53
C ARG A 75 4.08 1.42 16.66
N LYS A 76 4.30 0.65 17.73
CA LYS A 76 5.01 1.13 18.93
C LYS A 76 6.52 0.88 18.90
N HIS A 77 6.98 0.03 17.97
CA HIS A 77 8.41 -0.13 17.75
C HIS A 77 8.84 1.00 16.83
N GLN A 78 9.47 2.02 17.41
CA GLN A 78 10.26 2.99 16.66
C GLN A 78 11.03 2.24 15.57
N VAL A 79 10.99 2.76 14.34
CA VAL A 79 11.66 2.19 13.16
C VAL A 79 13.18 2.35 13.32
N VAL A 80 13.73 1.72 14.36
CA VAL A 80 15.13 1.42 14.47
C VAL A 80 15.30 0.22 13.56
N ALA A 81 16.08 0.40 12.50
CA ALA A 81 16.40 -0.69 11.61
C ALA A 81 16.95 -1.86 12.48
N LEU A 82 16.20 -2.96 12.59
CA LEU A 82 16.46 -4.10 13.50
C LEU A 82 17.67 -4.94 13.09
N TRP A 83 18.59 -4.35 12.30
CA TRP A 83 19.82 -4.96 11.88
C TRP A 83 20.69 -5.20 13.13
N ARG A 84 20.59 -6.41 13.67
CA ARG A 84 21.55 -6.87 14.66
C ARG A 84 22.87 -7.11 13.94
N ARG A 85 23.89 -6.39 14.40
CA ARG A 85 25.29 -6.66 14.10
C ARG A 85 25.63 -8.04 14.67
N PRO A 86 25.80 -9.09 13.85
CA PRO A 86 26.05 -10.44 14.35
C PRO A 86 27.28 -10.48 15.25
N GLU A 87 28.30 -9.67 14.95
CA GLU A 87 29.51 -9.50 15.76
C GLU A 87 29.28 -8.94 17.16
N ARG A 88 28.08 -8.39 17.44
CA ARG A 88 27.68 -7.88 18.76
C ARG A 88 26.76 -8.84 19.52
N VAL A 89 26.45 -10.01 18.95
CA VAL A 89 25.65 -11.03 19.60
C VAL A 89 26.58 -12.04 20.26
N THR A 90 26.33 -12.35 21.53
CA THR A 90 27.04 -13.42 22.25
C THR A 90 26.85 -14.75 21.52
N GLY A 91 27.93 -15.45 21.20
CA GLY A 91 27.89 -16.70 20.41
C GLY A 91 28.11 -16.49 18.90
N PHE A 92 28.61 -15.33 18.47
CA PHE A 92 29.06 -15.16 17.09
C PHE A 92 30.38 -15.90 16.84
N ASP A 93 30.29 -17.06 16.18
CA ASP A 93 31.43 -17.96 15.86
C ASP A 93 32.37 -17.39 14.76
N GLY A 94 32.23 -16.11 14.41
CA GLY A 94 33.10 -15.39 13.49
C GLY A 94 32.58 -15.23 12.05
N PRO A 95 33.35 -14.54 11.18
CA PRO A 95 32.88 -14.07 9.86
C PRO A 95 32.60 -15.17 8.82
N ARG A 96 33.01 -16.41 9.07
CA ARG A 96 32.89 -17.54 8.12
C ARG A 96 31.87 -18.60 8.54
N THR A 97 31.14 -18.35 9.62
CA THR A 97 30.15 -19.26 10.20
C THR A 97 29.00 -19.57 9.25
N TRP A 98 28.64 -18.62 8.39
CA TRP A 98 27.65 -18.82 7.34
C TRP A 98 28.04 -19.90 6.31
N ARG A 99 29.31 -20.29 6.21
CA ARG A 99 29.75 -21.41 5.35
C ARG A 99 29.66 -22.77 6.03
N ALA A 100 29.64 -22.81 7.35
CA ALA A 100 29.58 -24.05 8.11
C ALA A 100 28.15 -24.60 8.25
N ALA A 101 27.13 -23.78 7.94
CA ALA A 101 25.72 -24.17 7.89
C ALA A 101 25.33 -24.84 6.54
N ALA A 102 26.30 -25.43 5.83
CA ALA A 102 26.09 -26.12 4.55
C ALA A 102 25.92 -27.63 4.75
#